data_AF-U2Z7Q4-F1
#
_entry.id   AF-U2Z7Q4-F1
#
_cell.length_a   1.000
_cell.length_b   1.000
_cell.length_c   1.000
_cell.angle_alpha   90.00
_cell.angle_beta   90.00
_cell.angle_gamma   90.00
#
_symmetry.space_group_name_H-M   'P 1'
#
loop_
_entity.id
_entity.type
_entity.pdbx_description
1 polymer ?
#
loop_
_entity_poly.entity_id
_entity_poly.type
_entity_poly.pdbx_seq_one_letter_code
_entity_poly.pdbx_strand_id
1 'polypeptide(L)'
;MSEQTIIEVRADIAALTDLLEAEIADIKAGEISAVAERVEAKTALVARLDGAGPVIEAALGAEDDASATLREDLAALAALISHDAAMLGRMRETTAGVARDLERLRARHGLGGLYGADGNRSAGDTLSRAPMDKSV
;
A
#
# COMPACT_ATOMS: atom_id res chain seq x y z
N MET A 1 -10.35 23.87 30.63
CA MET A 1 -10.49 22.59 29.89
C MET A 1 -9.96 22.71 28.47
N SER A 2 -10.17 23.83 27.75
CA SER A 2 -9.78 23.99 26.34
C SER A 2 -8.26 23.87 26.06
N GLU A 3 -7.40 24.42 26.91
CA GLU A 3 -5.95 24.45 26.66
C GLU A 3 -5.28 23.08 26.83
N GLN A 4 -5.69 22.32 27.85
CA GLN A 4 -5.16 20.97 28.09
C GLN A 4 -5.58 19.99 26.98
N THR A 5 -6.81 20.11 26.48
CA THR A 5 -7.29 19.26 25.38
C THR A 5 -6.56 19.56 24.07
N ILE A 6 -6.17 20.81 23.80
CA ILE A 6 -5.34 21.14 22.62
C ILE A 6 -3.94 20.53 22.73
N ILE A 7 -3.33 20.55 23.92
CA ILE A 7 -2.04 19.90 24.15
C ILE A 7 -2.12 18.40 23.88
N GLU A 8 -3.18 17.74 24.36
CA GLU A 8 -3.43 16.32 24.12
C GLU A 8 -3.63 16.02 22.64
N VAL A 9 -4.42 16.84 21.93
CA VAL A 9 -4.60 16.74 20.48
C VAL A 9 -3.27 16.81 19.73
N ARG A 10 -2.41 17.79 20.06
CA ARG A 10 -1.11 17.92 19.40
C ARG A 10 -0.18 16.76 19.72
N ALA A 11 -0.25 16.22 20.94
CA ALA A 11 0.48 15.01 21.31
C ALA A 11 -0.01 13.79 20.52
N ASP A 12 -1.32 13.64 20.32
CA ASP A 12 -1.90 12.56 19.50
C ASP A 12 -1.53 12.71 18.02
N ILE A 13 -1.48 13.93 17.48
CA ILE A 13 -0.99 14.19 16.11
C ILE A 13 0.48 13.79 15.99
N ALA A 14 1.33 14.20 16.93
CA ALA A 14 2.75 13.83 16.93
C ALA A 14 2.94 12.31 17.03
N ALA A 15 2.22 11.64 17.92
CA ALA A 15 2.28 10.18 18.06
C ALA A 15 1.82 9.44 16.80
N LEU A 16 0.81 9.96 16.10
CA LEU A 16 0.36 9.38 14.83
C LEU A 16 1.38 9.62 13.70
N THR A 17 2.00 10.79 13.67
CA THR A 17 3.11 11.10 12.76
C THR A 17 4.27 10.13 12.94
N ASP A 18 4.77 9.98 14.17
CA ASP A 18 5.87 9.05 14.48
C ASP A 18 5.53 7.60 14.08
N LEU A 19 4.27 7.19 14.33
CA LEU A 19 3.80 5.86 13.97
C LEU A 19 3.81 5.63 12.45
N LEU A 20 3.35 6.62 11.67
CA LEU A 20 3.34 6.54 10.20
C LEU A 20 4.76 6.60 9.62
N GLU A 21 5.66 7.39 10.20
CA GLU A 21 7.06 7.41 9.77
C GLU A 21 7.75 6.06 10.00
N ALA A 22 7.50 5.43 11.15
CA ALA A 22 7.98 4.09 11.44
C ALA A 22 7.39 3.06 10.46
N GLU A 23 6.09 3.14 10.15
CA GLU A 23 5.44 2.27 9.18
C GLU A 23 6.02 2.43 7.76
N ILE A 24 6.24 3.67 7.33
CA ILE A 24 6.91 3.95 6.04
C ILE A 24 8.31 3.34 6.01
N ALA A 25 9.05 3.39 7.13
CA ALA A 25 10.37 2.76 7.23
C ALA A 25 10.27 1.22 7.13
N ASP A 26 9.32 0.61 7.83
CA ASP A 26 9.06 -0.84 7.79
C ASP A 26 8.68 -1.29 6.36
N ILE A 27 7.80 -0.55 5.69
CA ILE A 27 7.41 -0.81 4.30
C ILE A 27 8.62 -0.72 3.35
N LYS A 28 9.50 0.28 3.53
CA LYS A 28 10.74 0.40 2.74
C LYS A 28 11.69 -0.76 2.99
N ALA A 29 11.71 -1.30 4.20
CA ALA A 29 12.50 -2.49 4.55
C ALA A 29 11.86 -3.80 4.06
N GLY A 30 10.59 -3.78 3.65
CA GLY A 30 9.83 -4.98 3.25
C GLY A 30 9.17 -5.71 4.42
N GLU A 31 9.15 -5.10 5.61
CA GLU A 31 8.66 -5.69 6.86
C GLU A 31 7.14 -5.52 7.02
N ILE A 32 6.37 -6.12 6.12
CA ILE A 32 4.90 -5.97 6.07
C ILE A 32 4.20 -6.56 7.31
N SER A 33 4.84 -7.48 8.02
CA SER A 33 4.30 -8.01 9.27
C SER A 33 4.27 -6.95 10.38
N ALA A 34 5.30 -6.10 10.45
CA ALA A 34 5.37 -4.99 11.41
C ALA A 34 4.28 -3.94 11.16
N VAL A 35 3.88 -3.74 9.90
CA VAL A 35 2.77 -2.86 9.52
C VAL A 35 1.45 -3.33 10.14
N ALA A 36 1.19 -4.64 10.14
CA ALA A 36 -0.03 -5.21 10.70
C ALA A 36 -0.13 -5.03 12.22
N GLU A 37 1.00 -5.11 12.93
CA GLU A 37 1.07 -4.91 14.38
C GLU A 37 0.71 -3.48 14.81
N ARG A 38 0.87 -2.49 13.92
CA ARG A 38 0.60 -1.07 14.20
C ARG A 38 -0.86 -0.66 14.00
N VAL A 39 -1.69 -1.52 13.41
CA VAL A 39 -3.09 -1.18 13.04
C VAL A 39 -3.90 -0.76 14.26
N GLU A 40 -3.83 -1.49 15.37
CA GLU A 40 -4.60 -1.20 16.58
C GLU A 40 -4.22 0.18 17.17
N ALA A 41 -2.92 0.46 17.27
CA ALA A 41 -2.42 1.74 17.76
C ALA A 41 -2.86 2.91 16.85
N LYS A 42 -2.80 2.73 15.53
CA LYS A 42 -3.25 3.72 14.55
C LYS A 42 -4.75 4.00 14.69
N THR A 43 -5.57 2.95 14.77
CA THR A 43 -7.02 3.08 14.96
C THR A 43 -7.36 3.80 16.26
N ALA A 44 -6.66 3.51 17.35
CA ALA A 44 -6.88 4.17 18.63
C ALA A 44 -6.53 5.67 18.59
N LEU A 45 -5.43 6.05 17.93
CA LEU A 45 -5.04 7.45 17.74
C LEU A 45 -6.06 8.22 16.89
N VAL A 46 -6.49 7.63 15.77
CA VAL A 46 -7.51 8.23 14.89
C VAL A 46 -8.83 8.43 15.65
N ALA A 47 -9.28 7.45 16.44
CA ALA A 47 -10.50 7.58 17.22
C ALA A 47 -10.44 8.71 18.26
N ARG A 48 -9.27 8.96 18.87
CA ARG A 48 -9.08 10.09 19.78
C ARG A 48 -9.12 11.43 19.06
N LEU A 49 -8.46 11.53 17.91
CA LEU A 49 -8.47 12.74 17.08
C LEU A 49 -9.88 13.05 16.55
N ASP A 50 -10.62 12.05 16.10
CA ASP A 50 -12.03 12.19 15.69
C ASP A 50 -12.90 12.69 16.85
N GLY A 51 -12.72 12.11 18.05
CA GLY A 51 -13.42 12.55 19.25
C GLY A 51 -13.09 14.00 19.65
N ALA A 52 -11.90 14.48 19.31
CA ALA A 52 -11.46 15.84 19.54
C ALA A 52 -11.81 16.82 18.41
N GLY A 53 -12.53 16.39 17.37
CA GLY A 53 -12.89 17.20 16.19
C GLY A 53 -13.40 18.61 16.51
N PRO A 54 -14.41 18.79 17.41
CA PRO A 54 -14.89 20.12 17.77
C PRO A 54 -13.84 21.03 18.41
N VAL A 55 -12.87 20.46 19.13
CA VAL A 55 -11.77 21.20 19.75
C VAL A 55 -10.75 21.62 18.70
N ILE A 56 -10.45 20.72 17.75
CA ILE A 56 -9.57 21.00 16.60
C ILE A 56 -10.18 22.14 15.76
N GLU A 57 -11.47 22.06 15.44
CA GLU A 57 -12.17 23.11 14.69
C GLU A 57 -12.12 24.46 15.41
N ALA A 58 -12.40 24.48 16.71
CA ALA A 58 -12.33 25.69 17.51
C ALA A 58 -10.91 26.28 17.57
N ALA A 59 -9.88 25.43 17.70
CA ALA A 59 -8.49 25.85 17.72
C ALA A 59 -8.05 26.44 16.37
N LEU A 60 -8.50 25.84 15.26
CA LEU A 60 -8.22 26.36 13.92
C LEU A 60 -8.91 27.72 13.67
N GLY A 61 -10.08 27.94 14.26
CA GLY A 61 -10.84 29.19 14.16
C GLY A 61 -10.27 30.37 14.94
N ALA A 62 -9.29 30.16 15.83
CA ALA A 62 -8.69 31.23 16.64
C ALA A 62 -7.78 32.19 15.86
N GLU A 63 -7.31 31.79 14.66
CA GLU A 63 -6.42 32.56 13.77
C GLU A 63 -5.16 33.13 14.44
N ASP A 64 -4.66 32.46 15.48
CA ASP A 64 -3.41 32.77 16.16
C ASP A 64 -2.22 31.89 15.68
N ASP A 65 -1.01 32.15 16.18
CA ASP A 65 0.20 31.37 15.83
C ASP A 65 0.05 29.87 16.16
N ALA A 66 -0.70 29.53 17.22
CA ALA A 66 -0.97 28.15 17.59
C ALA A 66 -1.87 27.46 16.54
N SER A 67 -2.86 28.18 16.01
CA SER A 67 -3.71 27.71 14.91
C SER A 67 -2.93 27.53 13.60
N ALA A 68 -1.94 28.38 13.33
CA ALA A 68 -1.06 28.24 12.16
C ALA A 68 -0.21 26.97 12.29
N THR A 69 0.42 26.77 13.46
CA THR A 69 1.21 25.56 13.76
C THR A 69 0.35 24.29 13.64
N LEU A 70 -0.87 24.30 14.17
CA LEU A 70 -1.78 23.16 14.08
C LEU A 70 -2.16 22.83 12.62
N ARG A 71 -2.34 23.84 11.76
CA ARG A 71 -2.58 23.62 10.32
C ARG A 71 -1.38 22.95 9.65
N GLU A 72 -0.17 23.38 9.98
CA GLU A 72 1.06 22.78 9.46
C GLU A 72 1.20 21.32 9.90
N ASP A 73 0.97 21.05 11.19
CA ASP A 73 0.99 19.69 11.78
C ASP A 73 -0.02 18.77 11.04
N LEU A 74 -1.26 19.23 10.82
CA LEU A 74 -2.29 18.48 10.10
C LEU A 74 -1.96 18.27 8.62
N ALA A 75 -1.38 19.28 7.97
CA ALA A 75 -0.98 19.18 6.56
C ALA A 75 0.17 18.18 6.37
N ALA A 76 1.15 18.18 7.28
CA ALA A 76 2.25 17.22 7.30
C ALA A 76 1.72 15.79 7.49
N LEU A 77 0.80 15.59 8.44
CA LEU A 77 0.15 14.31 8.69
C LEU A 77 -0.60 13.81 7.44
N ALA A 78 -1.36 14.68 6.77
CA ALA A 78 -2.08 14.32 5.54
C ALA A 78 -1.13 13.91 4.39
N ALA A 79 0.03 14.58 4.28
CA ALA A 79 1.06 14.21 3.31
C ALA A 79 1.66 12.84 3.61
N LEU A 80 1.93 12.52 4.89
CA LEU A 80 2.44 11.22 5.31
C LEU A 80 1.44 10.09 5.01
N ILE A 81 0.16 10.28 5.33
CA ILE A 81 -0.91 9.30 5.02
C ILE A 81 -0.98 9.05 3.52
N SER A 82 -0.92 10.12 2.71
CA SER A 82 -0.95 10.00 1.24
C SER A 82 0.26 9.24 0.70
N HIS A 83 1.44 9.49 1.26
CA HIS A 83 2.67 8.80 0.88
C HIS A 83 2.63 7.31 1.24
N ASP A 84 2.20 6.99 2.46
CA ASP A 84 2.02 5.61 2.95
C ASP A 84 1.05 4.81 2.07
N ALA A 85 -0.15 5.36 1.81
CA ALA A 85 -1.14 4.75 0.93
C ALA A 85 -0.60 4.49 -0.48
N ALA A 86 0.18 5.43 -1.03
CA ALA A 86 0.80 5.27 -2.34
C ALA A 86 1.86 4.16 -2.36
N MET A 87 2.63 3.99 -1.28
CA MET A 87 3.59 2.89 -1.14
C MET A 87 2.90 1.53 -1.12
N LEU A 88 1.88 1.36 -0.27
CA LEU A 88 1.08 0.14 -0.19
C LEU A 88 0.40 -0.18 -1.53
N GLY A 89 -0.10 0.85 -2.23
CA GLY A 89 -0.67 0.71 -3.57
C GLY A 89 0.33 0.14 -4.58
N ARG A 90 1.56 0.67 -4.62
CA ARG A 90 2.63 0.16 -5.51
C ARG A 90 3.05 -1.26 -5.17
N MET A 91 3.13 -1.61 -3.87
CA MET A 91 3.44 -2.98 -3.45
C MET A 91 2.37 -3.98 -3.88
N ARG A 92 1.09 -3.61 -3.73
CA ARG A 92 -0.04 -4.41 -4.20
C ARG A 92 0.03 -4.65 -5.71
N GLU A 93 0.30 -3.60 -6.48
CA GLU A 93 0.42 -3.69 -7.95
C GLU A 93 1.58 -4.59 -8.38
N THR A 94 2.75 -4.40 -7.77
CA THR A 94 3.96 -5.19 -8.04
C THR A 94 3.72 -6.67 -7.75
N THR A 95 3.14 -6.98 -6.58
CA THR A 95 2.83 -8.36 -6.18
C THR A 95 1.82 -9.02 -7.13
N ALA A 96 0.80 -8.28 -7.56
CA ALA A 96 -0.16 -8.77 -8.56
C ALA A 96 0.50 -9.02 -9.93
N GLY A 97 1.49 -8.20 -10.32
CA GLY A 97 2.33 -8.42 -11.49
C GLY A 97 3.09 -9.74 -11.41
N VAL A 98 3.81 -9.95 -10.31
CA VAL A 98 4.56 -11.20 -10.05
C VAL A 98 3.64 -12.42 -10.10
N ALA A 99 2.46 -12.35 -9.47
CA ALA A 99 1.50 -13.46 -9.50
C ALA A 99 1.04 -13.80 -10.94
N ARG A 100 0.75 -12.79 -11.77
CA ARG A 100 0.39 -12.98 -13.19
C ARG A 100 1.53 -13.59 -14.00
N ASP A 101 2.76 -13.17 -13.73
CA ASP A 101 3.92 -13.69 -14.45
C ASP A 101 4.26 -15.12 -14.03
N LEU A 102 4.08 -15.47 -12.76
CA LEU A 102 4.17 -16.84 -12.28
C LEU A 102 3.11 -17.73 -12.94
N GLU A 103 1.87 -17.27 -13.05
CA GLU A 103 0.81 -18.01 -13.73
C GLU A 103 1.14 -18.22 -15.22
N ARG A 104 1.67 -17.18 -15.89
CA ARG A 104 2.10 -17.27 -17.29
C ARG A 104 3.28 -18.23 -17.48
N LEU A 105 4.25 -18.20 -16.57
CA LEU A 105 5.39 -19.12 -16.57
C LEU A 105 4.92 -20.55 -16.35
N ARG A 106 4.03 -20.78 -15.39
CA ARG A 106 3.38 -22.07 -15.15
C ARG A 106 2.58 -22.53 -16.36
N ALA A 107 1.87 -21.66 -17.07
CA ALA A 107 1.16 -22.04 -18.29
C ALA A 107 2.10 -22.43 -19.45
N ARG A 108 3.28 -21.78 -19.54
CA ARG A 108 4.30 -22.08 -20.58
C ARG A 108 5.13 -23.32 -20.29
N HIS A 109 5.51 -23.54 -19.03
CA HIS A 109 6.38 -24.65 -18.60
C HIS A 109 5.62 -25.78 -17.90
N GLY A 110 4.36 -25.56 -17.56
CA GLY A 110 3.44 -26.61 -17.15
C GLY A 110 3.23 -27.55 -18.32
N LEU A 111 3.27 -28.84 -18.02
CA LEU A 111 3.16 -29.95 -18.97
C LEU A 111 1.91 -29.90 -19.86
N GLY A 112 0.95 -29.00 -19.63
CA GLY A 112 -0.23 -28.77 -20.47
C GLY A 112 0.06 -28.22 -21.88
N GLY A 113 1.25 -27.69 -22.14
CA GLY A 113 1.70 -27.31 -23.49
C GLY A 113 2.24 -28.48 -24.30
N LEU A 114 2.89 -29.45 -23.64
CA LEU A 114 3.53 -30.59 -24.31
C LEU A 114 2.66 -31.86 -24.29
N TYR A 115 1.79 -32.00 -23.30
CA TYR A 115 0.90 -33.14 -23.09
C TYR A 115 -0.52 -32.67 -22.77
N GLY A 116 -1.54 -33.22 -23.45
CA GLY A 116 -2.94 -33.03 -23.09
C GLY A 116 -3.25 -33.66 -21.72
N ALA A 117 -4.46 -33.40 -21.20
CA ALA A 117 -4.92 -33.93 -19.91
C ALA A 117 -4.79 -35.46 -19.76
N ASP A 118 -4.76 -36.18 -20.88
CA ASP A 118 -4.63 -37.64 -20.96
C ASP A 118 -3.18 -38.14 -21.11
N GLY A 119 -2.17 -37.26 -21.00
CA GLY A 119 -0.76 -37.63 -21.11
C GLY A 119 -0.27 -37.89 -22.54
N ASN A 120 -1.07 -37.56 -23.57
CA ASN A 120 -0.66 -37.66 -24.97
C ASN A 120 -0.08 -36.33 -25.47
N ARG A 121 0.93 -36.34 -26.35
CA ARG A 121 1.54 -35.11 -26.87
C ARG A 121 0.50 -34.22 -27.56
N SER A 122 0.43 -32.95 -27.20
CA SER A 122 -0.48 -32.00 -27.85
C SER A 122 -0.04 -31.75 -29.28
N ALA A 123 -0.91 -32.02 -30.26
CA ALA A 123 -0.62 -31.88 -31.70
C ALA A 123 -0.55 -30.41 -32.18
N GLY A 124 -0.35 -29.46 -31.26
CA GLY A 124 -0.36 -28.01 -31.55
C GLY A 124 0.97 -27.41 -31.98
N ASP A 125 2.07 -28.18 -31.98
CA ASP A 125 3.39 -27.70 -32.42
C ASP A 125 3.94 -28.53 -33.58
N THR A 126 3.08 -28.82 -34.57
CA THR A 126 3.62 -29.06 -35.91
C THR A 126 3.98 -27.70 -36.50
N LEU A 127 5.23 -27.30 -36.27
CA LEU A 127 5.96 -26.38 -37.13
C LEU A 127 5.52 -26.66 -38.58
N SER A 128 4.86 -25.67 -39.18
CA SER A 128 4.44 -25.70 -40.57
C SER A 128 5.62 -26.16 -41.43
N ARG A 129 5.54 -27.40 -41.92
CA ARG A 129 6.51 -27.94 -42.86
C ARG A 129 6.30 -27.18 -44.16
N ALA A 130 7.09 -26.13 -44.36
CA ALA A 130 7.17 -25.45 -45.63
C ALA A 130 7.35 -26.51 -46.75
N PRO A 131 6.52 -26.52 -47.80
CA PRO A 131 6.71 -27.45 -48.90
C PRO A 131 8.04 -27.10 -49.57
N MET A 132 9.03 -28.00 -49.48
CA MET A 132 10.21 -27.91 -50.31
C MET A 132 9.79 -28.12 -51.76
N ASP A 133 9.99 -27.07 -52.56
CA ASP A 133 9.99 -27.13 -54.01
C ASP A 133 10.97 -28.21 -54.48
N LYS A 134 10.45 -29.18 -55.22
CA LYS A 134 11.25 -30.12 -56.00
C LYS A 134 10.90 -29.91 -57.46
N SER A 135 11.73 -29.12 -58.13
CA SER A 135 11.81 -29.06 -59.59
C SER A 135 12.27 -30.43 -60.12
N VAL A 136 11.50 -30.98 -61.08
CA VAL A 136 11.99 -31.84 -62.18
C VAL A 136 11.10 -31.58 -63.39
#